data_AF-A0A4P1RNA6-F1
#
_entry.id   AF-A0A4P1RNA6-F1
#
_cell.length_a   1.000
_cell.length_b   1.000
_cell.length_c   1.000
_cell.angle_alpha   90.00
_cell.angle_beta   90.00
_cell.angle_gamma   90.00
#
_symmetry.space_group_name_H-M   'P 1'
#
loop_
_entity.id
_entity.type
_entity.pdbx_description
1 polymer ?
#
loop_
_entity_poly.entity_id
_entity_poly.type
_entity_poly.pdbx_seq_one_letter_code
_entity_poly.pdbx_strand_id
1 'polypeptide(L)' 'MFLSNEMIVSLGSGPWDQLFGGGNSPAFAVGAVAGLVGGLIAVFTIPRPGGQKPRSQV' A
#
# COMPACT_ATOMS: atom_id res chain seq x y z
N MET A 1 31.23 24.77 18.33
CA MET A 1 31.07 23.44 18.96
C MET A 1 29.62 23.29 19.38
N PHE A 2 28.73 23.06 18.40
CA PHE A 2 27.36 22.65 18.65
C PHE A 2 27.13 21.48 17.72
N LEU A 3 26.87 20.31 18.28
CA LEU A 3 26.55 19.10 17.56
C LEU A 3 25.31 19.41 16.72
N SER A 4 25.55 19.57 15.43
CA SER A 4 24.58 20.09 14.48
C SER A 4 23.48 19.04 14.30
N ASN A 5 22.23 19.48 14.38
CA ASN A 5 21.01 18.70 14.24
C ASN A 5 21.05 17.69 13.06
N GLU A 6 21.77 18.05 12.00
CA GLU A 6 22.15 17.19 10.86
C GLU A 6 22.69 15.80 11.26
N MET A 7 23.51 15.70 12.31
CA MET A 7 24.18 14.46 12.67
C MET A 7 23.18 13.41 13.18
N ILE A 8 22.10 13.86 13.82
CA ILE A 8 21.00 13.01 14.29
C ILE A 8 20.10 12.62 13.11
N VAL A 9 19.81 13.56 12.21
CA VAL A 9 19.01 13.32 11.00
C VAL A 9 19.71 12.35 10.04
N SER A 10 21.03 12.43 9.91
CA SER A 10 21.82 11.58 9.02
C SER A 10 22.00 10.15 9.54
N LEU A 11 22.01 9.94 10.86
CA LEU A 11 22.11 8.60 11.46
C LEU A 11 20.77 7.86 11.45
N GLY A 12 19.64 8.58 11.51
CA GLY A 12 18.31 7.98 11.45
C GLY A 12 17.84 7.66 10.03
N SER A 13 18.22 8.46 9.04
CA SER A 13 17.75 8.29 7.65
C SER A 13 18.45 7.16 6.90
N GLY A 14 19.75 6.95 7.10
CA GLY A 14 20.53 5.91 6.42
C GLY A 14 20.02 4.48 6.64
N PRO A 15 19.86 4.01 7.89
CA PRO A 15 19.35 2.68 8.18
C PRO A 15 17.88 2.51 7.77
N TRP A 16 17.09 3.59 7.86
CA TRP A 16 15.66 3.53 7.59
C TRP A 16 15.33 3.50 6.09
N ASP A 17 16.08 4.25 5.29
CA ASP A 17 16.05 4.15 3.83
C ASP A 17 16.42 2.72 3.39
N GLN A 18 17.46 2.14 3.98
CA GLN A 18 17.94 0.80 3.61
C GLN A 18 17.02 -0.34 4.08
N LEU A 19 16.38 -0.20 5.25
CA LEU A 19 15.41 -1.18 5.77
C LEU A 19 14.12 -1.25 4.93
N PHE A 20 13.73 -0.16 4.30
CA PHE A 20 12.58 -0.16 3.38
C PHE A 20 12.93 -0.38 1.91
N GLY A 21 14.21 -0.66 1.62
CA GLY A 21 14.67 -1.10 0.30
C GLY A 21 15.37 -0.03 -0.54
N GLY A 22 15.61 1.16 0.03
CA GLY A 22 16.24 2.30 -0.62
C GLY A 22 15.34 2.97 -1.66
N GLY A 23 15.19 4.29 -1.60
CA GLY A 23 14.46 5.06 -2.62
C GLY A 23 12.93 4.91 -2.58
N ASN A 24 12.28 4.62 -3.72
CA ASN A 24 10.80 4.61 -3.88
C ASN A 24 10.11 3.28 -3.47
N SER A 25 10.86 2.30 -2.99
CA SER A 25 10.37 1.00 -2.54
C SER A 25 9.31 1.05 -1.41
N PRO A 26 9.35 1.98 -0.42
CA PRO A 26 8.28 2.09 0.57
C PRO A 26 6.92 2.42 -0.08
N ALA A 27 6.91 3.26 -1.12
CA ALA A 27 5.67 3.63 -1.80
C ALA A 27 5.06 2.43 -2.55
N PHE A 28 5.91 1.60 -3.18
CA PHE A 28 5.47 0.35 -3.81
C PHE A 28 4.98 -0.67 -2.78
N ALA A 29 5.64 -0.80 -1.62
CA ALA A 29 5.21 -1.70 -0.56
C ALA A 29 3.84 -1.30 0.00
N VAL A 30 3.64 -0.01 0.28
CA VAL A 30 2.33 0.51 0.73
C VAL A 30 1.27 0.31 -0.34
N GLY A 31 1.58 0.59 -1.61
CA GLY A 31 0.66 0.36 -2.74
C GLY A 31 0.27 -1.11 -2.90
N ALA A 32 1.23 -2.03 -2.77
CA ALA A 32 0.98 -3.47 -2.85
C ALA A 32 0.10 -3.96 -1.70
N VAL A 33 0.36 -3.52 -0.47
CA VAL A 33 -0.46 -3.85 0.70
C VAL A 33 -1.87 -3.29 0.56
N ALA A 34 -2.01 -2.02 0.16
CA ALA A 34 -3.31 -1.39 -0.05
C ALA A 34 -4.12 -2.10 -1.16
N GLY A 35 -3.49 -2.45 -2.27
CA GLY A 35 -4.12 -3.18 -3.38
C GLY A 35 -4.54 -4.60 -2.98
N LEU A 36 -3.71 -5.32 -2.21
CA LEU A 36 -4.03 -6.64 -1.70
C LEU A 36 -5.25 -6.59 -0.77
N VAL A 37 -5.26 -5.67 0.21
CA VAL A 37 -6.37 -5.51 1.15
C VAL A 37 -7.65 -5.11 0.42
N GLY A 38 -7.58 -4.15 -0.50
CA GLY A 38 -8.73 -3.74 -1.32
C GLY A 38 -9.27 -4.88 -2.19
N GLY A 39 -8.38 -5.68 -2.78
CA GLY A 39 -8.74 -6.87 -3.56
C GLY A 39 -9.41 -7.95 -2.72
N LEU A 40 -8.90 -8.22 -1.51
CA LEU A 40 -9.53 -9.16 -0.57
C LEU A 40 -10.92 -8.68 -0.17
N ILE A 41 -11.07 -7.41 0.20
CA ILE A 41 -12.37 -6.82 0.52
C ILE A 41 -13.31 -6.94 -0.68
N ALA A 42 -12.86 -6.63 -1.90
CA ALA A 42 -13.69 -6.77 -3.10
C ALA A 42 -14.17 -8.22 -3.30
N VAL A 43 -13.29 -9.23 -3.13
CA VAL A 43 -13.67 -10.64 -3.28
C VAL A 43 -14.72 -11.06 -2.24
N PHE A 44 -14.63 -10.58 -1.00
CA PHE A 44 -15.56 -10.97 0.07
C PHE A 44 -16.82 -10.11 0.12
N THR A 45 -16.73 -8.84 -0.25
CA THR A 45 -17.81 -7.87 -0.10
C THR A 45 -18.63 -7.70 -1.36
N ILE A 46 -18.07 -7.91 -2.57
CA ILE A 46 -18.86 -7.86 -3.80
C ILE A 46 -19.80 -9.06 -3.77
N PRO A 47 -21.12 -8.85 -3.52
CA PRO A 47 -22.08 -9.91 -3.73
C PRO A 47 -21.98 -10.21 -5.22
N ARG A 48 -21.64 -11.46 -5.58
CA ARG A 48 -21.70 -11.89 -6.98
C ARG A 48 -23.02 -11.37 -7.54
N PRO A 49 -23.04 -10.68 -8.70
CA PRO A 49 -24.29 -10.29 -9.32
C PRO A 49 -25.15 -11.55 -9.42
N GLY A 50 -26.09 -11.69 -8.49
CA GLY A 50 -27.02 -12.80 -8.45
C GLY A 50 -27.71 -12.74 -9.79
N GLY A 51 -27.54 -13.82 -10.57
CA GLY A 51 -27.66 -13.80 -12.01
C GLY A 51 -28.67 -12.77 -12.51
N GLN A 52 -28.21 -11.85 -13.35
CA GLN A 52 -29.10 -11.10 -14.23
C GLN A 52 -29.91 -12.16 -14.99
N LYS A 53 -31.06 -12.53 -14.43
CA LYS A 53 -32.06 -13.34 -15.10
C LYS A 53 -32.44 -12.47 -16.29
N PRO A 54 -32.19 -12.90 -17.54
CA PRO A 54 -32.60 -12.13 -18.70
C PRO A 54 -34.06 -11.77 -18.47
N ARG A 55 -34.34 -10.48 -18.36
CA ARG A 55 -35.72 -10.02 -18.26
C ARG A 55 -36.32 -10.46 -19.59
N SER A 56 -37.07 -11.56 -19.56
CA SER A 56 -37.92 -11.97 -20.67
C SER A 56 -38.90 -10.83 -20.84
N GLN A 57 -38.56 -9.96 -21.79
CA GLN A 57 -39.41 -8.90 -22.27
C GLN A 57 -40.44 -9.59 -23.14
N VAL A 58 -41.55 -9.96 -22.50
CA VAL A 58 -42.79 -10.34 -23.17
C VAL A 58 -43.42 -9.08 -23.75
#